data_AF-A0A5C4Y7U1-F1
#
_entry.id   AF-A0A5C4Y7U1-F1
#
_cell.length_a   1.000
_cell.length_b   1.000
_cell.length_c   1.000
_cell.angle_alpha   90.00
_cell.angle_beta   90.00
_cell.angle_gamma   90.00
#
_symmetry.space_group_name_H-M   'P 1'
#
loop_
_entity.id
_entity.type
_entity.pdbx_description
1 polymer ?
#
loop_
_entity_poly.entity_id
_entity_poly.type
_entity_poly.pdbx_seq_one_letter_code
_entity_poly.pdbx_strand_id
1 'polypeptide(L)'
;MTPPSLHGLADWLRAEFGEREPLKRGGPPQVQRLALALEPADLPPEVDADALFVHRSLRVGERWPGLGVLGVHDGFDLALTTGPNHRLARALGWRDVREVVWKGELKGITATPPQDSWAGLRAALHAELGGEDSSWPPAPGPEPLRLALMNAMNPGLIEHVAAGGVRVYLTGQLRPSASAAAQAHGLGVIALGHRRTEAWGLRQLAAELRAAFPGLHTEVYGSEG
;
A
#
# COMPACT_ATOMS: atom_id res chain seq x y z
N MET A 1 -22.16 -9.18 18.76
CA MET A 1 -21.01 -10.01 18.34
C MET A 1 -19.85 -9.73 19.28
N THR A 2 -18.99 -10.70 19.56
CA THR A 2 -17.89 -10.54 20.53
C THR A 2 -16.73 -9.76 19.90
N PRO A 3 -16.20 -8.71 20.55
CA PRO A 3 -15.02 -8.00 20.05
C PRO A 3 -13.77 -8.90 20.08
N PRO A 4 -12.80 -8.71 19.17
CA PRO A 4 -11.54 -9.45 19.19
C PRO A 4 -10.70 -9.08 20.42
N SER A 5 -9.76 -9.96 20.75
CA SER A 5 -8.71 -9.62 21.72
C SER A 5 -7.59 -8.83 21.05
N LEU A 6 -6.88 -8.01 21.83
CA LEU A 6 -5.70 -7.26 21.34
C LEU A 6 -4.62 -8.21 20.77
N HIS A 7 -4.42 -9.36 21.42
CA HIS A 7 -3.49 -10.38 20.93
C HIS A 7 -4.00 -11.04 19.65
N GLY A 8 -5.30 -11.29 19.52
CA GLY A 8 -5.89 -11.82 18.29
C GLY A 8 -5.71 -10.88 17.09
N LEU A 9 -5.81 -9.56 17.31
CA LEU A 9 -5.47 -8.57 16.29
C LEU A 9 -3.98 -8.62 15.92
N ALA A 10 -3.10 -8.71 16.91
CA ALA A 10 -1.67 -8.81 16.68
C ALA A 10 -1.28 -10.08 15.92
N ASP A 11 -1.88 -11.22 16.26
CA ASP A 11 -1.62 -12.50 15.57
C ASP A 11 -2.12 -12.48 14.13
N TRP A 12 -3.28 -11.86 13.88
CA TRP A 12 -3.78 -11.65 12.52
C TRP A 12 -2.82 -10.76 11.70
N LEU A 13 -2.37 -9.64 12.26
CA LEU A 13 -1.39 -8.77 11.59
C LEU A 13 -0.06 -9.49 11.30
N ARG A 14 0.41 -10.32 12.23
CA ARG A 14 1.61 -11.16 12.03
C ARG A 14 1.40 -12.13 10.87
N ALA A 15 0.26 -12.82 10.84
CA ALA A 15 -0.03 -13.80 9.81
C ALA A 15 -0.17 -13.16 8.42
N GLU A 16 -0.83 -12.00 8.34
CA GLU A 16 -1.09 -11.31 7.07
C GLU A 16 0.12 -10.56 6.51
N PHE A 17 0.97 -9.98 7.38
CA PHE A 17 2.04 -9.07 6.96
C PHE A 17 3.44 -9.56 7.34
N GLY A 18 3.58 -10.69 8.04
CA GLY A 18 4.88 -11.26 8.42
C GLY A 18 5.64 -10.45 9.48
N GLU A 19 5.00 -9.45 10.10
CA GLU A 19 5.61 -8.62 11.14
C GLU A 19 5.82 -9.45 12.41
N ARG A 20 7.06 -9.47 12.92
CA ARG A 20 7.44 -10.35 14.05
C ARG A 20 6.72 -9.97 15.33
N GLU A 21 6.65 -8.68 15.61
CA GLU A 21 6.10 -8.13 16.85
C GLU A 21 5.09 -7.01 16.56
N PRO A 22 3.87 -7.33 16.08
CA PRO A 22 2.89 -6.29 15.78
C PRO A 22 2.42 -5.56 17.04
N LEU A 23 2.36 -6.24 18.19
CA LEU A 23 1.99 -5.63 19.48
C LEU A 23 3.17 -4.86 20.08
N LYS A 24 3.11 -3.53 20.01
CA LYS A 24 4.14 -2.62 20.51
C LYS A 24 3.91 -2.21 21.97
N ARG A 25 2.65 -2.15 22.40
CA ARG A 25 2.26 -1.82 23.78
C ARG A 25 0.95 -2.51 24.14
N GLY A 26 0.87 -3.03 25.36
CA GLY A 26 -0.35 -3.60 25.92
C GLY A 26 -1.45 -2.55 26.14
N GLY A 27 -2.67 -3.03 26.33
CA GLY A 27 -3.87 -2.21 26.55
C GLY A 27 -5.03 -3.08 27.02
N PRO A 28 -6.29 -2.65 26.81
CA PRO A 28 -7.46 -3.44 27.16
C PRO A 28 -7.41 -4.80 26.46
N PRO A 29 -7.81 -5.90 27.14
CA PRO A 29 -7.71 -7.24 26.59
C PRO A 29 -8.65 -7.47 25.40
N GLN A 30 -9.78 -6.78 25.38
CA GLN A 30 -10.75 -6.77 24.28
C GLN A 30 -10.72 -5.40 23.59
N VAL A 31 -10.84 -5.41 22.27
CA VAL A 31 -10.78 -4.20 21.44
C VAL A 31 -12.09 -4.10 20.66
N GLN A 32 -12.95 -3.18 21.05
CA GLN A 32 -14.17 -2.85 20.32
C GLN A 32 -13.92 -1.71 19.32
N ARG A 33 -13.07 -0.74 19.66
CA ARG A 33 -12.72 0.40 18.81
C ARG A 33 -11.22 0.43 18.54
N LEU A 34 -10.83 0.37 17.27
CA LEU A 34 -9.45 0.49 16.81
C LEU A 34 -9.30 1.77 15.97
N ALA A 35 -8.44 2.69 16.41
CA ALA A 35 -8.03 3.83 15.61
C ALA A 35 -6.82 3.45 14.75
N LEU A 36 -6.82 3.83 13.48
CA LEU A 36 -5.74 3.55 12.53
C LEU A 36 -5.14 4.86 12.03
N ALA A 37 -3.82 4.93 12.00
CA ALA A 37 -3.07 6.08 11.50
C ALA A 37 -1.77 5.65 10.81
N LEU A 38 -1.26 6.49 9.92
CA LEU A 38 0.07 6.25 9.32
C LEU A 38 1.16 6.63 10.32
N GLU A 39 1.01 7.79 10.95
CA GLU A 39 1.96 8.31 11.93
C GLU A 39 1.25 8.80 13.20
N PRO A 40 1.95 8.86 14.35
CA PRO A 40 1.39 9.44 15.56
C PRO A 40 0.96 10.92 15.43
N ALA A 41 1.46 11.64 14.43
CA ALA A 41 1.07 13.02 14.17
C ALA A 41 -0.33 13.14 13.55
N ASP A 42 -0.83 12.06 12.95
CA ASP A 42 -2.15 12.03 12.30
C ASP A 42 -3.30 11.88 13.30
N LEU A 43 -2.99 11.46 14.53
CA LEU A 43 -3.96 11.22 15.58
C LEU A 43 -4.19 12.49 16.42
N PRO A 44 -5.44 12.77 16.81
CA PRO A 44 -5.75 13.87 17.72
C PRO A 44 -5.13 13.66 19.12
N PRO A 45 -5.02 14.72 19.94
CA PRO A 45 -4.50 14.62 21.31
C PRO A 45 -5.25 13.61 22.18
N GLU A 46 -6.57 13.52 22.00
CA GLU A 46 -7.45 12.55 22.66
C GLU A 46 -8.04 11.63 21.59
N VAL A 47 -7.98 10.32 21.81
CA VAL A 47 -8.50 9.31 20.89
C VAL A 47 -9.46 8.43 21.67
N ASP A 48 -10.72 8.38 21.23
CA ASP A 48 -11.73 7.47 21.75
C ASP A 48 -11.54 6.09 21.11
N ALA A 49 -10.66 5.26 21.65
CA ALA A 49 -10.43 3.90 21.17
C ALA A 49 -9.97 3.00 22.31
N ASP A 50 -9.95 1.69 22.08
CA ASP A 50 -9.31 0.73 23.00
C ASP A 50 -7.85 0.48 22.59
N ALA A 51 -7.56 0.55 21.29
CA ALA A 51 -6.25 0.36 20.73
C ALA A 51 -6.00 1.24 19.49
N LEU A 52 -4.72 1.38 19.17
CA LEU A 52 -4.22 2.08 17.99
C LEU A 52 -3.53 1.06 17.07
N PHE A 53 -3.73 1.17 15.77
CA PHE A 53 -2.78 0.71 14.76
C PHE A 53 -2.04 1.92 14.22
N VAL A 54 -0.71 1.90 14.30
CA VAL A 54 0.15 2.95 13.75
C VAL A 54 1.19 2.31 12.84
N HIS A 55 1.14 2.62 11.54
CA HIS A 55 2.11 2.09 10.57
C HIS A 55 3.56 2.43 10.98
N ARG A 56 3.83 3.70 11.31
CA ARG A 56 5.13 4.18 11.83
C ARG A 56 5.07 4.37 13.35
N SER A 57 5.08 3.27 14.09
CA SER A 57 4.84 3.28 15.54
C SER A 57 6.01 3.77 16.42
N LEU A 58 7.20 4.00 15.87
CA LEU A 58 8.41 4.32 16.66
C LEU A 58 8.27 5.58 17.53
N ARG A 59 7.44 6.55 17.12
CA ARG A 59 7.27 7.83 17.83
C ARG A 59 6.03 7.88 18.73
N VAL A 60 5.37 6.75 18.98
CA VAL A 60 4.19 6.73 19.86
C VAL A 60 4.59 7.02 21.31
N GLY A 61 5.67 6.42 21.80
CA GLY A 61 6.14 6.59 23.18
C GLY A 61 5.03 6.31 24.21
N GLU A 62 4.86 7.23 25.16
CA GLU A 62 3.82 7.17 26.20
C GLU A 62 2.53 7.93 25.84
N ARG A 63 2.38 8.40 24.59
CA ARG A 63 1.14 9.06 24.16
C ARG A 63 -0.05 8.09 24.27
N TRP A 64 -1.22 8.64 24.62
CA TRP A 64 -2.47 7.92 24.85
C TRP A 64 -2.31 6.76 25.84
N PRO A 65 -2.02 7.05 27.12
CA PRO A 65 -1.86 6.01 28.13
C PRO A 65 -3.12 5.16 28.25
N GLY A 66 -2.93 3.86 28.50
CA GLY A 66 -4.02 2.91 28.61
C GLY A 66 -4.46 2.29 27.28
N LEU A 67 -4.12 2.87 26.12
CA LEU A 67 -4.42 2.28 24.81
C LEU A 67 -3.39 1.23 24.40
N GLY A 68 -3.88 0.12 23.85
CA GLY A 68 -3.04 -0.85 23.14
C GLY A 68 -2.42 -0.23 21.89
N VAL A 69 -1.21 -0.64 21.51
CA VAL A 69 -0.55 -0.15 20.30
C VAL A 69 -0.09 -1.32 19.45
N LEU A 70 -0.62 -1.37 18.24
CA LEU A 70 -0.25 -2.27 17.17
C LEU A 70 0.55 -1.47 16.12
N GLY A 71 1.50 -2.11 15.44
CA GLY A 71 2.25 -1.48 14.36
C GLY A 71 2.87 -2.50 13.43
N VAL A 72 2.72 -2.25 12.13
CA VAL A 72 3.30 -3.02 11.03
C VAL A 72 3.87 -2.03 10.03
N HIS A 73 5.19 -2.10 9.80
CA HIS A 73 5.86 -1.18 8.88
C HIS A 73 6.14 -1.85 7.53
N ASP A 74 7.18 -2.67 7.47
CA ASP A 74 7.70 -3.21 6.21
C ASP A 74 6.67 -4.11 5.50
N GLY A 75 5.96 -4.95 6.27
CA GLY A 75 4.91 -5.81 5.74
C GLY A 75 3.71 -5.04 5.18
N PHE A 76 3.39 -3.90 5.78
CA PHE A 76 2.33 -3.00 5.31
C PHE A 76 2.77 -2.35 3.99
N ASP A 77 3.98 -1.81 3.92
CA ASP A 77 4.52 -1.22 2.69
C ASP A 77 4.58 -2.24 1.54
N LEU A 78 5.02 -3.45 1.84
CA LEU A 78 5.11 -4.51 0.84
C LEU A 78 3.72 -4.89 0.30
N ALA A 79 2.75 -5.08 1.17
CA ALA A 79 1.46 -5.68 0.81
C ALA A 79 0.35 -4.69 0.45
N LEU A 80 0.45 -3.43 0.90
CA LEU A 80 -0.64 -2.45 0.85
C LEU A 80 -0.28 -1.12 0.19
N THR A 81 0.98 -0.87 -0.18
CA THR A 81 1.38 0.36 -0.88
C THR A 81 1.81 0.08 -2.32
N THR A 82 3.04 0.42 -2.71
CA THR A 82 3.56 0.24 -4.08
C THR A 82 4.46 -0.98 -4.24
N GLY A 83 4.55 -1.84 -3.23
CA GLY A 83 5.16 -3.17 -3.34
C GLY A 83 4.36 -4.13 -4.24
N PRO A 84 4.53 -5.46 -4.09
CA PRO A 84 3.71 -6.49 -4.73
C PRO A 84 2.25 -6.48 -4.19
N ASN A 85 1.54 -5.37 -4.42
CA ASN A 85 0.22 -5.12 -3.87
C ASN A 85 -0.86 -5.86 -4.67
N HIS A 86 -1.04 -7.14 -4.33
CA HIS A 86 -2.08 -7.99 -4.92
C HIS A 86 -3.50 -7.52 -4.59
N ARG A 87 -3.68 -6.76 -3.50
CA ARG A 87 -4.98 -6.20 -3.10
C ARG A 87 -5.40 -5.09 -4.07
N LEU A 88 -4.50 -4.17 -4.40
CA LEU A 88 -4.73 -3.13 -5.39
C LEU A 88 -4.95 -3.73 -6.79
N ALA A 89 -4.14 -4.73 -7.16
CA ALA A 89 -4.33 -5.46 -8.41
C ALA A 89 -5.74 -6.07 -8.52
N ARG A 90 -6.24 -6.68 -7.43
CA ARG A 90 -7.59 -7.24 -7.38
C ARG A 90 -8.66 -6.14 -7.46
N ALA A 91 -8.51 -5.05 -6.71
CA ALA A 91 -9.46 -3.93 -6.71
C ALA A 91 -9.62 -3.32 -8.11
N LEU A 92 -8.53 -3.22 -8.85
CA LEU A 92 -8.50 -2.68 -10.22
C LEU A 92 -8.75 -3.73 -11.31
N GLY A 93 -9.05 -4.99 -10.95
CA GLY A 93 -9.33 -6.06 -11.89
C GLY A 93 -8.15 -6.45 -12.80
N TRP A 94 -6.92 -6.25 -12.34
CA TRP A 94 -5.72 -6.63 -13.08
C TRP A 94 -5.61 -8.15 -13.21
N ARG A 95 -5.16 -8.62 -14.38
CA ARG A 95 -5.00 -10.03 -14.74
C ARG A 95 -3.54 -10.36 -15.00
N ASP A 96 -3.23 -11.66 -15.12
CA ASP A 96 -1.88 -12.16 -15.41
C ASP A 96 -0.82 -11.60 -14.45
N VAL A 97 -1.20 -11.47 -13.17
CA VAL A 97 -0.37 -10.90 -12.12
C VAL A 97 0.81 -11.83 -11.86
N ARG A 98 2.03 -11.32 -11.98
CA ARG A 98 3.27 -12.07 -11.74
C ARG A 98 4.22 -11.25 -10.90
N GLU A 99 4.81 -11.87 -9.90
CA GLU A 99 5.85 -11.25 -9.07
C GLU A 99 7.09 -10.89 -9.90
N VAL A 100 7.73 -9.78 -9.51
CA VAL A 100 9.02 -9.35 -10.04
C VAL A 100 10.07 -9.55 -8.96
N VAL A 101 10.92 -10.56 -9.15
CA VAL A 101 12.07 -10.81 -8.31
C VAL A 101 13.33 -10.26 -8.99
N TRP A 102 14.02 -9.36 -8.32
CA TRP A 102 15.23 -8.72 -8.82
C TRP A 102 16.36 -8.88 -7.81
N LYS A 103 17.46 -9.50 -8.24
CA LYS A 103 18.62 -9.81 -7.39
C LYS A 103 18.25 -10.60 -6.12
N GLY A 104 17.31 -11.53 -6.24
CA GLY A 104 16.85 -12.39 -5.14
C GLY A 104 15.81 -11.75 -4.21
N GLU A 105 15.38 -10.51 -4.47
CA GLU A 105 14.40 -9.82 -3.65
C GLU A 105 13.11 -9.55 -4.44
N LEU A 106 11.96 -9.72 -3.78
CA LEU A 106 10.65 -9.36 -4.32
C LEU A 106 10.53 -7.82 -4.39
N LYS A 107 10.34 -7.26 -5.58
CA LYS A 107 10.30 -5.80 -5.82
C LYS A 107 8.94 -5.28 -6.24
N GLY A 108 8.04 -6.14 -6.70
CA GLY A 108 6.73 -5.71 -7.18
C GLY A 108 6.03 -6.79 -7.98
N ILE A 109 5.08 -6.35 -8.80
CA ILE A 109 4.30 -7.22 -9.69
C ILE A 109 4.22 -6.63 -11.09
N THR A 110 4.10 -7.49 -12.10
CA THR A 110 3.58 -7.11 -13.42
C THR A 110 2.17 -7.61 -13.59
N ALA A 111 1.35 -6.91 -14.37
CA ALA A 111 -0.01 -7.33 -14.67
C ALA A 111 -0.53 -6.74 -15.99
N THR A 112 -1.66 -7.26 -16.43
CA THR A 112 -2.44 -6.75 -17.55
C THR A 112 -3.68 -6.02 -16.99
N PRO A 113 -3.79 -4.68 -17.11
CA PRO A 113 -5.00 -3.97 -16.72
C PRO A 113 -6.17 -4.33 -17.65
N PRO A 114 -7.42 -4.21 -17.20
CA PRO A 114 -8.58 -4.35 -18.08
C PRO A 114 -8.75 -3.14 -19.03
N GLN A 115 -8.13 -2.01 -18.72
CA GLN A 115 -8.14 -0.82 -19.59
C GLN A 115 -7.18 -1.00 -20.77
N ASP A 116 -7.63 -0.60 -21.96
CA ASP A 116 -6.91 -0.68 -23.22
C ASP A 116 -6.09 0.58 -23.55
N SER A 117 -6.30 1.66 -22.80
CA SER A 117 -5.75 2.97 -23.09
C SER A 117 -5.12 3.63 -21.86
N TRP A 118 -4.12 4.49 -22.11
CA TRP A 118 -3.45 5.27 -21.07
C TRP A 118 -4.42 6.11 -20.24
N ALA A 119 -5.35 6.79 -20.91
CA ALA A 119 -6.36 7.61 -20.26
C ALA A 119 -7.30 6.77 -19.39
N GLY A 120 -7.75 5.61 -19.88
CA GLY A 120 -8.57 4.68 -19.10
C GLY A 120 -7.85 4.16 -17.86
N LEU A 121 -6.59 3.72 -18.01
CA LEU A 121 -5.78 3.26 -16.88
C LEU A 121 -5.62 4.35 -15.81
N ARG A 122 -5.29 5.58 -16.21
CA ARG A 122 -5.17 6.71 -15.27
C ARG A 122 -6.49 7.02 -14.57
N ALA A 123 -7.60 7.05 -15.31
CA ALA A 123 -8.91 7.29 -14.72
C ALA A 123 -9.28 6.23 -13.66
N ALA A 124 -9.00 4.95 -13.94
CA ALA A 124 -9.22 3.87 -12.97
C ALA A 124 -8.33 4.01 -11.73
N LEU A 125 -7.04 4.32 -11.90
CA LEU A 125 -6.13 4.58 -10.78
C LEU A 125 -6.57 5.79 -9.95
N HIS A 126 -7.07 6.85 -10.58
CA HIS A 126 -7.52 8.05 -9.88
C HIS A 126 -8.81 7.79 -9.11
N ALA A 127 -9.74 7.02 -9.68
CA ALA A 127 -10.96 6.61 -8.98
C ALA A 127 -10.66 5.78 -7.73
N GLU A 128 -9.65 4.90 -7.80
CA GLU A 128 -9.27 4.01 -6.68
C GLU A 128 -8.41 4.72 -5.63
N LEU A 129 -7.40 5.47 -6.07
CA LEU A 129 -6.36 6.03 -5.19
C LEU A 129 -6.58 7.52 -4.85
N GLY A 130 -7.43 8.22 -5.59
CA GLY A 130 -7.64 9.67 -5.42
C GLY A 130 -6.66 10.55 -6.21
N GLY A 131 -5.88 10.00 -7.14
CA GLY A 131 -5.01 10.77 -8.04
C GLY A 131 -3.61 10.17 -8.23
N GLU A 132 -2.69 11.03 -8.67
CA GLU A 132 -1.26 10.74 -8.86
C GLU A 132 -0.44 12.03 -8.65
N ASP A 133 0.87 11.92 -8.41
CA ASP A 133 1.74 13.08 -8.26
C ASP A 133 2.24 13.61 -9.60
N SER A 134 2.56 12.69 -10.52
CA SER A 134 3.00 13.02 -11.88
C SER A 134 2.95 11.79 -12.78
N SER A 135 2.85 12.01 -14.08
CA SER A 135 2.95 10.94 -15.06
C SER A 135 3.38 11.42 -16.44
N TRP A 136 3.78 10.46 -17.28
CA TRP A 136 3.88 10.63 -18.73
C TRP A 136 3.44 9.34 -19.43
N PRO A 137 2.83 9.44 -20.62
CA PRO A 137 2.33 8.28 -21.35
C PRO A 137 3.47 7.43 -21.91
N PRO A 138 3.22 6.13 -22.17
CA PRO A 138 4.13 5.32 -22.98
C PRO A 138 4.23 5.86 -24.40
N ALA A 139 5.30 5.49 -25.11
CA ALA A 139 5.42 5.76 -26.54
C ALA A 139 4.20 5.18 -27.31
N PRO A 140 3.75 5.78 -28.42
CA PRO A 140 2.68 5.19 -29.22
C PRO A 140 3.07 3.79 -29.73
N GLY A 141 2.13 2.84 -29.71
CA GLY A 141 2.37 1.48 -30.20
C GLY A 141 1.11 0.62 -30.15
N PRO A 142 0.98 -0.41 -31.02
CA PRO A 142 -0.19 -1.29 -31.09
C PRO A 142 -0.28 -2.29 -29.93
N GLU A 143 0.77 -2.42 -29.12
CA GLU A 143 0.85 -3.40 -28.06
C GLU A 143 -0.09 -3.05 -26.90
N PRO A 144 -0.81 -4.04 -26.35
CA PRO A 144 -1.69 -3.84 -25.21
C PRO A 144 -0.90 -3.33 -24.01
N LEU A 145 -1.60 -2.63 -23.10
CA LEU A 145 -0.98 -2.19 -21.86
C LEU A 145 -0.58 -3.40 -21.02
N ARG A 146 0.68 -3.39 -20.57
CA ARG A 146 1.18 -4.21 -19.49
C ARG A 146 1.85 -3.28 -18.49
N LEU A 147 1.55 -3.45 -17.21
CA LEU A 147 2.04 -2.58 -16.16
C LEU A 147 3.00 -3.31 -15.22
N ALA A 148 3.86 -2.56 -14.55
CA ALA A 148 4.62 -2.98 -13.39
C ALA A 148 4.27 -2.05 -12.22
N LEU A 149 3.90 -2.61 -11.06
CA LEU A 149 3.78 -1.88 -9.80
C LEU A 149 4.97 -2.23 -8.91
N MET A 150 5.78 -1.22 -8.58
CA MET A 150 7.11 -1.42 -8.01
C MET A 150 7.38 -0.41 -6.89
N ASN A 151 7.95 -0.89 -5.78
CA ASN A 151 8.29 -0.06 -4.62
C ASN A 151 9.61 0.72 -4.79
N ALA A 152 10.36 0.41 -5.84
CA ALA A 152 11.65 1.00 -6.15
C ALA A 152 11.69 1.37 -7.62
N MET A 153 12.47 2.39 -7.98
CA MET A 153 12.66 2.80 -9.37
C MET A 153 14.15 3.08 -9.60
N ASN A 154 14.81 2.25 -10.40
CA ASN A 154 16.20 2.44 -10.83
C ASN A 154 16.37 1.96 -12.29
N PRO A 155 17.41 2.38 -13.02
CA PRO A 155 17.59 2.02 -14.43
C PRO A 155 17.54 0.52 -14.71
N GLY A 156 18.23 -0.31 -13.91
CA GLY A 156 18.24 -1.77 -14.11
C GLY A 156 16.87 -2.42 -13.92
N LEU A 157 16.04 -1.93 -12.98
CA LEU A 157 14.66 -2.39 -12.83
C LEU A 157 13.78 -1.97 -14.02
N ILE A 158 13.98 -0.77 -14.55
CA ILE A 158 13.28 -0.30 -15.74
C ILE A 158 13.60 -1.20 -16.93
N GLU A 159 14.88 -1.42 -17.20
CA GLU A 159 15.37 -2.31 -18.26
C GLU A 159 14.78 -3.73 -18.11
N HIS A 160 14.81 -4.26 -16.89
CA HIS A 160 14.30 -5.60 -16.59
C HIS A 160 12.82 -5.76 -16.93
N VAL A 161 11.97 -4.83 -16.49
CA VAL A 161 10.52 -4.95 -16.76
C VAL A 161 10.18 -4.59 -18.20
N ALA A 162 10.91 -3.66 -18.81
CA ALA A 162 10.77 -3.31 -20.23
C ALA A 162 11.04 -4.52 -21.13
N ALA A 163 12.09 -5.30 -20.83
CA ALA A 163 12.38 -6.56 -21.53
C ALA A 163 11.24 -7.59 -21.38
N GLY A 164 10.44 -7.50 -20.31
CA GLY A 164 9.23 -8.30 -20.08
C GLY A 164 7.96 -7.75 -20.75
N GLY A 165 8.09 -6.75 -21.64
CA GLY A 165 6.98 -6.15 -22.37
C GLY A 165 6.14 -5.16 -21.54
N VAL A 166 6.62 -4.74 -20.36
CA VAL A 166 5.95 -3.69 -19.59
C VAL A 166 5.99 -2.37 -20.34
N ARG A 167 4.83 -1.72 -20.39
CA ARG A 167 4.63 -0.42 -21.04
C ARG A 167 4.40 0.70 -20.05
N VAL A 168 3.87 0.41 -18.86
CA VAL A 168 3.59 1.40 -17.82
C VAL A 168 4.24 1.00 -16.50
N TYR A 169 5.05 1.89 -15.93
CA TYR A 169 5.67 1.71 -14.63
C TYR A 169 4.93 2.53 -13.56
N LEU A 170 4.43 1.87 -12.53
CA LEU A 170 3.76 2.48 -11.39
C LEU A 170 4.70 2.43 -10.20
N THR A 171 4.90 3.57 -9.54
CA THR A 171 5.79 3.69 -8.37
C THR A 171 5.25 4.71 -7.38
N GLY A 172 5.72 4.70 -6.14
CA GLY A 172 5.35 5.72 -5.16
C GLY A 172 5.91 7.10 -5.51
N GLN A 173 7.11 7.17 -6.09
CA GLN A 173 7.77 8.44 -6.40
C GLN A 173 8.77 8.28 -7.56
N LEU A 174 8.83 9.29 -8.42
CA LEU A 174 9.82 9.35 -9.49
C LEU A 174 11.26 9.39 -8.95
N ARG A 175 12.18 8.86 -9.77
CA ARG A 175 13.63 8.97 -9.55
C ARG A 175 14.26 9.50 -10.83
N PRO A 176 14.90 10.70 -10.82
CA PRO A 176 15.42 11.32 -12.03
C PRO A 176 16.34 10.41 -12.87
N SER A 177 17.21 9.65 -12.20
CA SER A 177 18.11 8.70 -12.86
C SER A 177 17.38 7.57 -13.59
N ALA A 178 16.23 7.12 -13.08
CA ALA A 178 15.42 6.06 -13.69
C ALA A 178 14.44 6.60 -14.75
N SER A 179 14.01 7.87 -14.64
CA SER A 179 13.13 8.50 -15.63
C SER A 179 13.76 8.53 -17.02
N ALA A 180 15.07 8.81 -17.12
CA ALA A 180 15.79 8.78 -18.40
C ALA A 180 15.79 7.38 -19.03
N ALA A 181 16.01 6.34 -18.23
CA ALA A 181 15.92 4.96 -18.69
C ALA A 181 14.50 4.61 -19.17
N ALA A 182 13.48 5.01 -18.42
CA ALA A 182 12.08 4.74 -18.79
C ALA A 182 11.72 5.38 -20.14
N GLN A 183 12.15 6.62 -20.36
CA GLN A 183 11.98 7.32 -21.64
C GLN A 183 12.73 6.63 -22.78
N ALA A 184 13.98 6.21 -22.57
CA ALA A 184 14.77 5.50 -23.57
C ALA A 184 14.12 4.18 -24.02
N HIS A 185 13.38 3.52 -23.12
CA HIS A 185 12.61 2.31 -23.42
C HIS A 185 11.16 2.58 -23.85
N GLY A 186 10.73 3.83 -23.95
CA GLY A 186 9.36 4.19 -24.33
C GLY A 186 8.29 3.82 -23.30
N LEU A 187 8.67 3.61 -22.03
CA LEU A 187 7.75 3.33 -20.94
C LEU A 187 7.03 4.61 -20.50
N GLY A 188 5.73 4.47 -20.27
CA GLY A 188 4.96 5.43 -19.49
C GLY A 188 5.25 5.22 -18.01
N VAL A 189 5.17 6.28 -17.22
CA VAL A 189 5.37 6.18 -15.78
C VAL A 189 4.27 6.96 -15.06
N ILE A 190 3.78 6.40 -13.97
CA ILE A 190 2.86 7.08 -13.05
C ILE A 190 3.47 7.00 -11.64
N ALA A 191 3.78 8.16 -11.07
CA ALA A 191 4.07 8.27 -9.64
C ALA A 191 2.76 8.40 -8.88
N LEU A 192 2.35 7.32 -8.22
CA LEU A 192 1.10 7.19 -7.48
C LEU A 192 1.09 7.95 -6.16
N GLY A 193 2.23 8.51 -5.74
CA GLY A 193 2.39 9.24 -4.48
C GLY A 193 2.44 8.33 -3.27
N HIS A 194 3.54 8.40 -2.52
CA HIS A 194 3.78 7.52 -1.37
C HIS A 194 2.65 7.63 -0.34
N ARG A 195 2.37 8.85 0.12
CA ARG A 195 1.32 9.12 1.12
C ARG A 195 -0.07 8.70 0.66
N ARG A 196 -0.39 8.89 -0.63
CA ARG A 196 -1.67 8.49 -1.22
C ARG A 196 -1.85 6.97 -1.17
N THR A 197 -0.82 6.24 -1.56
CA THR A 197 -0.85 4.76 -1.54
C THR A 197 -0.86 4.20 -0.11
N GLU A 198 -0.17 4.84 0.84
CA GLU A 198 -0.26 4.50 2.25
C GLU A 198 -1.67 4.74 2.81
N ALA A 199 -2.29 5.88 2.49
CA ALA A 199 -3.64 6.20 2.93
C ALA A 199 -4.68 5.24 2.36
N TRP A 200 -4.52 4.82 1.10
CA TRP A 200 -5.31 3.73 0.52
C TRP A 200 -5.09 2.42 1.28
N GLY A 201 -3.84 2.05 1.54
CA GLY A 201 -3.48 0.84 2.28
C GLY A 201 -4.08 0.80 3.69
N LEU A 202 -4.14 1.95 4.37
CA LEU A 202 -4.72 2.07 5.71
C LEU A 202 -6.24 1.86 5.69
N ARG A 203 -6.92 2.40 4.68
CA ARG A 203 -8.36 2.18 4.44
C ARG A 203 -8.65 0.71 4.11
N GLN A 204 -7.81 0.10 3.28
CA GLN A 204 -7.90 -1.32 2.93
C GLN A 204 -7.69 -2.21 4.16
N LEU A 205 -6.68 -1.94 4.98
CA LEU A 205 -6.44 -2.64 6.25
C LEU A 205 -7.63 -2.55 7.19
N ALA A 206 -8.21 -1.35 7.35
CA ALA A 206 -9.39 -1.16 8.17
C ALA A 206 -10.58 -2.01 7.66
N ALA A 207 -10.78 -2.08 6.35
CA ALA A 207 -11.82 -2.91 5.75
C ALA A 207 -11.59 -4.42 5.99
N GLU A 208 -10.36 -4.90 5.83
CA GLU A 208 -10.00 -6.30 6.06
C GLU A 208 -10.15 -6.70 7.53
N LEU A 209 -9.75 -5.83 8.46
CA LEU A 209 -9.93 -6.06 9.89
C LEU A 209 -11.41 -6.15 10.28
N ARG A 210 -12.27 -5.27 9.75
CA ARG A 210 -13.72 -5.36 9.99
C ARG A 210 -14.32 -6.65 9.41
N ALA A 211 -13.82 -7.11 8.26
CA ALA A 211 -14.28 -8.36 7.66
C ALA A 211 -13.83 -9.59 8.47
N ALA A 212 -12.59 -9.59 8.98
CA ALA A 212 -12.06 -10.66 9.81
C ALA A 212 -12.68 -10.68 11.23
N PHE A 213 -13.03 -9.50 11.76
CA PHE A 213 -13.54 -9.33 13.11
C PHE A 213 -14.81 -8.47 13.11
N PRO A 214 -16.01 -9.05 12.88
CA PRO A 214 -17.20 -8.21 12.69
C PRO A 214 -17.73 -7.53 13.96
N GLY A 215 -17.14 -7.82 15.13
CA GLY A 215 -17.36 -7.07 16.37
C GLY A 215 -16.43 -5.85 16.56
N LEU A 216 -15.52 -5.61 15.61
CA LEU A 216 -14.55 -4.51 15.64
C LEU A 216 -15.06 -3.30 14.87
N HIS A 217 -15.03 -2.14 15.52
CA HIS A 217 -15.17 -0.85 14.87
C HIS A 217 -13.79 -0.27 14.60
N THR A 218 -13.60 0.29 13.41
CA THR A 218 -12.34 0.89 12.99
C THR A 218 -12.55 2.32 12.54
N GLU A 219 -11.66 3.22 12.91
CA GLU A 219 -11.67 4.62 12.49
C GLU A 219 -10.29 4.97 11.92
N VAL A 220 -10.24 5.60 10.74
CA VAL A 220 -8.99 5.96 10.07
C VAL A 220 -8.76 7.46 10.22
N TYR A 221 -7.57 7.84 10.70
CA TYR A 221 -7.16 9.22 10.93
C TYR A 221 -6.08 9.67 9.93
N GLY A 222 -6.10 10.96 9.57
CA GLY A 222 -5.09 11.60 8.71
C GLY A 222 -4.96 11.00 7.30
N SER A 223 -6.02 10.34 6.81
CA SER A 223 -6.08 9.74 5.47
C SER A 223 -6.66 10.68 4.40
N GLU A 224 -7.00 11.92 4.74
CA GLU A 224 -7.41 12.94 3.77
C GLU A 224 -6.16 13.59 3.18
N GLY A 225 -5.95 13.35 1.89
CA GLY A 225 -4.94 13.97 1.04
C GLY A 225 -5.41 13.93 -0.40
#